data_AF-A0AAV3NLB9-F1
#
_entry.id   AF-A0AAV3NLB9-F1
#
_cell.length_a   1.000
_cell.length_b   1.000
_cell.length_c   1.000
_cell.angle_alpha   90.00
_cell.angle_beta   90.00
_cell.angle_gamma   90.00
#
_symmetry.space_group_name_H-M   'P 1'
#
loop_
_entity.id
_entity.type
_entity.pdbx_description
1 polymer ?
#
loop_
_entity_poly.entity_id
_entity_poly.type
_entity_poly.pdbx_seq_one_letter_code
_entity_poly.pdbx_strand_id
1 'polypeptide(L)'
;MAACIKLGRPQIAKKATELAESRLLKDSWPEYYDGKTRRYIGKHTRKYQTWSIAGYLVGKMMLEDPSHLGMITLEEDKQMMSILKRSSSWTCFS
;
A
#
# COMPACT_ATOMS: atom_id res chain seq x y z
N MET A 1 -2.39 0.78 1.35
CA MET A 1 -2.91 -0.04 2.47
C MET A 1 -4.34 0.34 2.81
N ALA A 2 -4.59 1.52 3.41
CA ALA A 2 -5.93 1.96 3.82
C ALA A 2 -7.00 1.84 2.72
N ALA A 3 -6.72 2.32 1.50
CA ALA A 3 -7.66 2.23 0.38
C ALA A 3 -8.08 0.79 0.02
N CYS A 4 -7.14 -0.17 0.05
CA CYS A 4 -7.46 -1.57 -0.27
C CYS A 4 -8.37 -2.20 0.77
N ILE A 5 -8.17 -1.87 2.05
CA ILE A 5 -9.00 -2.36 3.15
C ILE A 5 -10.38 -1.70 3.10
N LYS A 6 -10.41 -0.37 2.88
CA LYS A 6 -11.64 0.41 2.70
C LYS A 6 -12.51 -0.11 1.57
N LEU A 7 -11.91 -0.44 0.43
CA LEU A 7 -12.60 -0.94 -0.78
C LEU A 7 -12.95 -2.43 -0.71
N GLY A 8 -12.81 -3.08 0.46
CA GLY A 8 -13.11 -4.51 0.63
C GLY A 8 -12.19 -5.44 -0.16
N ARG A 9 -10.94 -5.01 -0.43
CA ARG A 9 -9.91 -5.79 -1.13
C ARG A 9 -8.67 -6.06 -0.25
N PRO A 10 -8.81 -6.64 0.95
CA PRO A 10 -7.70 -6.86 1.87
C PRO A 10 -6.62 -7.80 1.30
N GLN A 11 -6.96 -8.68 0.35
CA GLN A 11 -6.00 -9.57 -0.31
C GLN A 11 -4.88 -8.82 -1.06
N ILE A 12 -5.19 -7.63 -1.63
CA ILE A 12 -4.19 -6.81 -2.31
C ILE A 12 -3.23 -6.22 -1.27
N ALA A 13 -3.75 -5.77 -0.13
CA ALA A 13 -2.96 -5.27 0.98
C ALA A 13 -2.09 -6.37 1.61
N LYS A 14 -2.61 -7.59 1.79
CA LYS A 14 -1.84 -8.75 2.26
C LYS A 14 -0.67 -9.07 1.34
N LYS A 15 -0.92 -9.22 0.03
CA LYS A 15 0.13 -9.49 -0.96
C LYS A 15 1.20 -8.39 -1.01
N ALA A 16 0.80 -7.12 -0.89
CA ALA A 16 1.74 -6.01 -0.83
C ALA A 16 2.60 -6.05 0.45
N THR A 17 2.02 -6.46 1.58
CA THR A 17 2.72 -6.60 2.86
C THR A 17 3.72 -7.74 2.83
N GLU A 18 3.34 -8.92 2.34
CA GLU A 18 4.25 -10.08 2.16
C GLU A 18 5.46 -9.73 1.29
N LEU A 19 5.23 -9.00 0.18
CA LEU A 19 6.30 -8.54 -0.69
C LEU A 19 7.22 -7.55 0.03
N ALA A 20 6.66 -6.64 0.83
CA ALA A 20 7.42 -5.68 1.63
C ALA A 20 8.26 -6.38 2.70
N GLU A 21 7.71 -7.33 3.45
CA GLU A 21 8.42 -8.12 4.47
C GLU A 21 9.62 -8.88 3.87
N SER A 22 9.45 -9.45 2.68
CA SER A 22 10.50 -10.24 2.02
C SER A 22 11.76 -9.43 1.65
N ARG A 23 11.64 -8.09 1.58
CA ARG A 23 12.68 -7.17 1.08
C ARG A 23 13.11 -6.10 2.08
N LEU A 24 12.17 -5.40 2.72
CA LEU A 24 12.47 -4.25 3.59
C LEU A 24 13.46 -4.58 4.71
N LEU A 25 13.30 -5.74 5.36
CA LEU A 25 14.20 -6.17 6.42
C LEU A 25 15.62 -6.43 5.89
N LYS A 26 15.73 -7.11 4.74
CA LYS A 26 17.03 -7.42 4.10
C LYS A 26 17.73 -6.14 3.62
N ASP A 27 16.95 -5.19 3.15
CA ASP A 27 17.44 -3.95 2.54
C ASP A 27 17.63 -2.83 3.58
N SER A 28 17.49 -3.12 4.87
CA SER A 28 17.64 -2.17 5.98
C SER A 28 16.69 -0.96 5.89
N TRP A 29 15.43 -1.19 5.54
CA TRP A 29 14.37 -0.18 5.49
C TRP A 29 14.74 1.06 4.67
N PRO A 30 14.97 0.91 3.35
CA PRO A 30 15.34 2.02 2.48
C PRO A 30 14.20 3.05 2.37
N GLU A 31 14.57 4.30 2.12
CA GLU A 31 13.62 5.40 1.85
C GLU A 31 12.82 5.17 0.57
N TYR A 32 13.49 4.68 -0.47
CA TYR A 32 12.91 4.45 -1.79
C TYR A 32 13.70 3.40 -2.58
N TYR A 33 13.00 2.75 -3.51
CA TYR A 33 13.58 1.82 -4.47
C TYR A 33 13.59 2.45 -5.86
N ASP A 34 14.71 2.34 -6.56
CA ASP A 34 14.93 2.86 -7.91
C ASP A 34 14.63 1.83 -9.01
N GLY A 35 14.42 2.34 -10.22
CA GLY A 35 14.24 1.59 -11.46
C GLY A 35 12.78 1.26 -11.80
N LYS A 36 12.52 0.97 -13.10
CA LYS A 36 11.16 0.70 -13.63
C LYS A 36 10.40 -0.45 -12.92
N THR A 37 11.13 -1.34 -12.24
CA THR A 37 10.57 -2.47 -11.48
C THR A 37 10.83 -2.38 -9.97
N ARG A 38 11.31 -1.23 -9.46
CA ARG A 38 11.67 -1.01 -8.04
C ARG A 38 12.54 -2.12 -7.45
N ARG A 39 13.46 -2.65 -8.26
CA ARG A 39 14.34 -3.79 -7.90
C ARG A 39 15.67 -3.35 -7.30
N TYR A 40 16.02 -2.07 -7.42
CA TYR A 40 17.29 -1.56 -6.94
C TYR A 40 17.05 -0.69 -5.71
N ILE A 41 17.84 -0.92 -4.65
CA ILE A 41 17.93 0.01 -3.52
C ILE A 41 18.50 1.32 -4.09
N GLY A 42 17.82 2.45 -3.87
CA GLY A 42 18.24 3.70 -4.50
C GLY A 42 19.68 4.05 -4.15
N LYS A 43 20.46 4.53 -5.13
CA LYS A 43 21.94 4.71 -5.00
C LYS A 43 22.33 5.63 -3.83
N HIS A 44 21.42 6.51 -3.41
CA HIS A 44 21.59 7.43 -2.28
C HIS A 44 20.48 7.28 -1.23
N THR A 45 19.82 6.12 -1.17
CA THR A 45 18.71 5.94 -0.25
C THR A 45 19.21 5.85 1.19
N ARG A 46 18.54 6.60 2.07
CA ARG A 46 18.81 6.49 3.51
C ARG A 46 18.21 5.19 4.03
N LYS A 47 19.00 4.47 4.83
CA LYS A 47 18.57 3.26 5.54
C LYS A 47 17.83 3.64 6.82
N TYR A 48 16.99 2.75 7.32
CA TYR A 48 16.24 2.91 8.57
C TYR A 48 15.35 4.16 8.60
N GLN A 49 14.70 4.45 7.47
CA GLN A 49 13.82 5.60 7.40
C GLN A 49 12.54 5.39 8.22
N THR A 50 12.26 6.36 9.10
CA THR A 50 11.15 6.31 10.05
C THR A 50 9.81 6.11 9.36
N TRP A 51 9.55 6.80 8.24
CA TRP A 51 8.28 6.68 7.53
C TRP A 51 8.14 5.33 6.79
N SER A 52 9.23 4.73 6.32
CA SER A 52 9.21 3.39 5.74
C SER A 52 8.82 2.34 6.78
N ILE A 53 9.39 2.44 7.98
CA ILE A 53 9.08 1.56 9.12
C ILE A 53 7.64 1.81 9.61
N ALA A 54 7.28 3.08 9.87
CA ALA A 54 5.97 3.45 10.36
C ALA A 54 4.85 3.06 9.38
N GLY A 55 5.04 3.29 8.07
CA GLY A 55 4.07 2.93 7.04
C GLY A 55 3.82 1.42 6.95
N TYR A 56 4.86 0.61 7.14
CA TYR A 56 4.74 -0.84 7.22
C TYR A 56 3.94 -1.27 8.47
N LEU A 57 4.31 -0.76 9.66
CA LEU A 57 3.62 -1.08 10.92
C LEU A 57 2.14 -0.69 10.86
N VAL A 58 1.85 0.53 10.41
CA VAL A 58 0.49 1.05 10.24
C VAL A 58 -0.30 0.21 9.24
N GLY A 59 0.32 -0.22 8.13
CA GLY A 59 -0.30 -1.16 7.19
C GLY A 59 -0.64 -2.51 7.82
N LYS A 60 0.24 -3.04 8.66
CA LYS A 60 0.05 -4.31 9.35
C LYS A 60 -1.06 -4.25 10.40
N MET A 61 -1.06 -3.19 11.22
CA MET A 61 -2.10 -2.96 12.22
C MET A 61 -3.49 -2.82 11.59
N MET A 62 -3.62 -2.17 10.42
CA MET A 62 -4.90 -2.11 9.71
C MET A 62 -5.36 -3.48 9.15
N LEU A 63 -4.44 -4.36 8.79
CA LEU A 63 -4.77 -5.71 8.33
C LEU A 63 -5.18 -6.63 9.49
N GLU A 64 -4.58 -6.42 10.66
CA GLU A 64 -4.85 -7.19 11.88
C GLU A 64 -6.19 -6.78 12.51
N ASP A 65 -6.51 -5.48 12.56
CA ASP A 65 -7.81 -4.98 13.02
C ASP A 65 -8.34 -3.85 12.12
N PRO A 66 -9.37 -4.12 11.29
CA PRO A 66 -10.00 -3.13 10.41
C PRO A 66 -10.62 -1.93 11.13
N SER A 67 -10.84 -1.99 12.45
CA SER A 67 -11.38 -0.87 13.24
C SER A 67 -10.46 0.36 13.23
N HIS A 68 -9.15 0.16 13.04
CA HIS A 68 -8.15 1.22 12.89
C HIS A 68 -8.38 2.10 11.66
N LEU A 69 -9.18 1.65 10.69
CA LEU A 69 -9.48 2.42 9.48
C LEU A 69 -10.23 3.71 9.81
N GLY A 70 -11.07 3.72 10.86
CA GLY A 70 -11.84 4.89 11.27
C GLY A 70 -10.98 6.10 11.69
N MET A 71 -9.74 5.88 12.14
CA MET A 71 -8.81 6.96 12.55
C MET A 71 -8.21 7.74 11.38
N ILE A 72 -8.26 7.17 10.17
CA ILE A 72 -7.62 7.69 8.95
C ILE A 72 -8.61 7.87 7.80
N THR A 73 -9.88 7.49 8.01
CA THR A 73 -10.94 7.68 7.02
C THR A 73 -11.95 8.70 7.52
N LEU A 74 -12.20 9.73 6.71
CA LEU A 74 -13.32 10.63 6.90
C LEU A 74 -14.62 9.94 6.45
N GLU A 75 -15.74 10.22 7.12
CA GLU A 75 -17.03 9.59 6.80
C GLU A 75 -17.56 9.99 5.42
N GLU A 76 -17.17 11.16 4.90
CA GLU A 76 -17.54 11.68 3.57
C GLU A 76 -17.04 10.78 2.42
N ASP A 77 -15.97 10.02 2.64
CA ASP A 77 -15.49 9.03 1.67
C ASP A 77 -16.44 7.82 1.49
N LYS A 78 -17.43 7.63 2.37
CA LYS A 78 -18.49 6.63 2.16
C LYS A 78 -19.31 6.97 0.90
N GLN A 79 -19.43 8.25 0.54
CA GLN A 79 -20.14 8.70 -0.67
C GLN A 79 -19.33 8.42 -1.96
N MET A 80 -18.00 8.49 -1.90
CA MET A 80 -17.08 8.14 -3.00
C MET A 80 -17.11 6.66 -3.41
N MET A 81 -17.53 5.75 -2.51
CA MET A 81 -17.72 4.32 -2.81
C MET A 81 -18.70 4.07 -3.95
N SER A 82 -19.70 4.93 -4.10
CA SER A 82 -20.73 4.79 -5.15
C SER A 82 -20.22 5.15 -6.55
N ILE A 83 -19.16 5.97 -6.64
CA ILE A 83 -18.68 6.57 -7.90
C ILE A 83 -17.64 5.68 -8.61
N LEU A 84 -16.92 4.81 -7.88
CA LEU A 84 -15.98 3.84 -8.45
C LEU A 84 -16.68 2.62 -9.08
N LYS A 85 -17.75 2.83 -9.87
CA LYS A 85 -18.21 1.82 -10.83
C LYS A 85 -17.14 1.69 -11.92
N ARG A 86 -16.70 0.45 -12.14
CA ARG A 86 -15.69 0.04 -13.14
C ARG A 86 -15.74 0.93 -14.39
N SER A 87 -14.68 1.70 -14.63
CA SER A 87 -14.39 2.18 -15.98
C SER A 87 -14.07 0.93 -16.81
N SER A 88 -14.99 0.53 -17.68
CA SER A 88 -14.72 -0.41 -18.75
C SER A 88 -13.75 0.27 -19.71
N SER A 89 -12.45 0.05 -19.51
CA SER A 89 -11.44 0.37 -20.51
C SER A 89 -11.74 -0.48 -21.74
N TRP A 90 -12.18 0.18 -22.81
CA TRP A 90 -12.50 -0.43 -24.09
C TRP A 90 -11.35 -1.31 -24.58
N THR A 91 -11.65 -2.56 -24.91
CA THR A 91 -10.78 -3.42 -25.72
C THR A 91 -10.68 -2.82 -27.11
N CYS A 92 -9.56 -2.17 -27.41
CA CYS A 92 -9.14 -1.92 -28.78
C CYS A 92 -7.96 -2.85 -29.07
N PHE A 93 -8.24 -4.00 -29.69
CA PHE A 93 -7.23 -4.79 -30.40
C PHE A 93 -7.86 -5.43 -31.62
N SER A 94 -7.40 -4.89 -32.76
CA SER A 94 -7.32 -5.39 -34.14
C SER A 94 -8.59 -5.62 -34.96
#